data_AF-A0A2T4DW27-F1
#
_entry.id   AF-A0A2T4DW27-F1
#
_cell.length_a   1.000
_cell.length_b   1.000
_cell.length_c   1.000
_cell.angle_alpha   90.00
_cell.angle_beta   90.00
_cell.angle_gamma   90.00
#
_symmetry.space_group_name_H-M   'P 1'
#
loop_
_entity.id
_entity.type
_entity.pdbx_description
1 polymer ?
#
loop_
_entity_poly.entity_id
_entity_poly.type
_entity_poly.pdbx_seq_one_letter_code
_entity_poly.pdbx_strand_id
1 'polypeptide(L)'
;MEKEQTATSNHFERFEAFLYSRKFIFLVVIAGTIPMIMHSHELFYQISPFEGNDVVKRIYSIFYAISFDLTILVFTIHYIKKKPQLYACFAFIINLLYFNPFGFIPSHYIVGFTKVFLAGVLAFTGYSYAELFVEKVAENKKSTKKRTVYNAVNKQIVPERKHEKESVGAFQCSSCERSFQSIKALNGHMKVH
;
A
#
# COMPACT_ATOMS: atom_id res chain seq x y z
N MET A 1 8.22 -19.30 -44.30
CA MET A 1 8.62 -18.06 -43.60
C MET A 1 7.64 -17.67 -42.48
N GLU A 2 6.84 -18.60 -41.94
CA GLU A 2 5.77 -18.28 -40.97
C GLU A 2 6.08 -18.70 -39.52
N LYS A 3 7.15 -19.47 -39.30
CA LYS A 3 7.55 -19.96 -37.96
C LYS A 3 8.46 -18.99 -37.18
N GLU A 4 8.94 -17.93 -37.81
CA GLU A 4 9.93 -17.02 -37.21
C GLU A 4 9.28 -15.77 -36.57
N GLN A 5 8.06 -15.41 -36.98
CA GLN A 5 7.31 -14.29 -36.40
C GLN A 5 6.62 -14.62 -35.07
N THR A 6 6.31 -15.90 -34.80
CA THR A 6 5.63 -16.31 -33.56
C THR A 6 6.58 -16.36 -32.35
N ALA A 7 7.85 -16.74 -32.54
CA ALA A 7 8.82 -16.82 -31.44
C ALA A 7 9.22 -15.45 -30.89
N THR A 8 9.42 -14.46 -31.77
CA THR A 8 9.77 -13.08 -31.39
C THR A 8 8.63 -12.38 -30.66
N SER A 9 7.37 -12.60 -31.08
CA SER A 9 6.19 -12.09 -30.35
C SER A 9 6.13 -12.62 -28.91
N ASN A 10 6.43 -13.91 -28.72
CA ASN A 10 6.34 -14.58 -27.42
C ASN A 10 7.43 -14.12 -26.43
N HIS A 11 8.63 -13.80 -26.92
CA HIS A 11 9.68 -13.18 -26.11
C HIS A 11 9.37 -11.73 -25.76
N PHE A 12 8.80 -10.98 -26.70
CA PHE A 12 8.39 -9.59 -26.47
C PHE A 12 7.24 -9.49 -25.46
N GLU A 13 6.21 -10.34 -25.57
CA GLU A 13 5.10 -10.40 -24.62
C GLU A 13 5.56 -10.80 -23.21
N ARG A 14 6.50 -11.76 -23.11
CA ARG A 14 7.11 -12.13 -21.82
C ARG A 14 7.94 -11.00 -21.22
N PHE A 15 8.65 -10.25 -22.06
CA PHE A 15 9.42 -9.09 -21.63
C PHE A 15 8.50 -7.94 -21.20
N GLU A 16 7.43 -7.68 -21.94
CA GLU A 16 6.41 -6.69 -21.61
C GLU A 16 5.71 -7.04 -20.29
N ALA A 17 5.30 -8.30 -20.11
CA ALA A 17 4.74 -8.80 -18.84
C ALA A 17 5.72 -8.67 -17.67
N PHE A 18 7.02 -8.80 -17.92
CA PHE A 18 8.07 -8.54 -16.93
C PHE A 18 8.19 -7.05 -16.59
N LEU A 19 8.17 -6.15 -17.58
CA LEU A 19 8.20 -4.69 -17.37
C LEU A 19 6.98 -4.20 -16.58
N TYR A 20 5.80 -4.77 -16.83
CA TYR A 20 4.59 -4.45 -16.07
C TYR A 20 4.48 -5.20 -14.74
N SER A 21 5.47 -6.03 -14.40
CA SER A 21 5.47 -6.71 -13.12
C SER A 21 5.64 -5.70 -11.98
N ARG A 22 4.86 -5.87 -10.90
CA ARG A 22 4.96 -5.02 -9.70
C ARG A 22 6.38 -4.99 -9.11
N LYS A 23 7.13 -6.08 -9.27
CA LYS A 23 8.51 -6.19 -8.79
C LYS A 23 9.47 -5.32 -9.61
N PHE A 24 9.31 -5.30 -10.93
CA PHE A 24 10.12 -4.46 -11.81
C PHE A 24 9.83 -2.98 -11.60
N ILE A 25 8.55 -2.59 -11.54
CA ILE A 25 8.16 -1.19 -11.25
C ILE A 25 8.78 -0.73 -9.92
N PHE A 26 8.74 -1.56 -8.88
CA PHE A 26 9.37 -1.25 -7.60
C PHE A 26 10.90 -1.10 -7.70
N LEU A 27 11.56 -1.98 -8.46
CA LEU A 27 13.00 -1.91 -8.70
C LEU A 27 13.39 -0.62 -9.45
N VAL A 28 12.63 -0.26 -10.49
CA VAL A 28 12.85 0.98 -11.26
C VAL A 28 12.67 2.22 -10.37
N VAL A 29 11.64 2.23 -9.52
CA VAL A 29 11.43 3.33 -8.58
C VAL A 29 12.59 3.42 -7.58
N ILE A 30 13.08 2.30 -7.04
CA ILE A 30 14.28 2.30 -6.18
C ILE A 30 15.50 2.83 -6.93
N ALA A 31 15.73 2.38 -8.17
CA ALA A 31 16.84 2.86 -8.97
C ALA A 31 16.76 4.38 -9.20
N GLY A 32 15.55 4.91 -9.44
CA GLY A 32 15.29 6.35 -9.55
C GLY A 32 15.47 7.13 -8.25
N THR A 33 15.33 6.49 -7.08
CA THR A 33 15.58 7.17 -5.79
C THR A 33 17.07 7.41 -5.50
N ILE A 34 17.99 6.67 -6.13
CA ILE A 34 19.43 6.82 -5.85
C ILE A 34 19.96 8.20 -6.28
N PRO A 35 19.73 8.67 -7.53
CA PRO A 35 20.11 10.04 -7.92
C PRO A 35 19.39 11.12 -7.10
N MET A 36 18.12 10.87 -6.75
CA MET A 36 17.34 11.77 -5.89
C MET A 36 18.01 11.95 -4.52
N ILE A 37 18.50 10.87 -3.90
CA ILE A 37 19.24 10.93 -2.63
C ILE A 37 20.49 11.78 -2.75
N MET A 38 21.20 11.74 -3.89
CA MET A 38 22.37 12.60 -4.10
C MET A 38 21.99 14.08 -4.19
N HIS A 39 20.92 14.42 -4.91
CA HIS A 39 20.44 15.81 -5.02
C HIS A 39 19.92 16.34 -3.68
N SER A 40 19.13 15.52 -2.97
CA SER A 40 18.63 15.82 -1.62
C SER A 40 19.78 16.00 -0.63
N HIS A 41 20.81 15.15 -0.67
CA HIS A 41 21.99 15.27 0.18
C HIS A 41 22.69 16.62 0.00
N GLU A 42 22.91 17.07 -1.24
CA GLU A 42 23.59 18.35 -1.49
C GLU A 42 22.75 19.53 -0.98
N LEU A 43 21.45 19.54 -1.25
CA LEU A 43 20.54 20.56 -0.71
C LEU A 43 20.54 20.56 0.82
N PHE A 44 20.54 19.39 1.44
CA PHE A 44 20.53 19.26 2.90
C PHE A 44 21.86 19.59 3.55
N TYR A 45 22.97 19.37 2.85
CA TYR A 45 24.28 19.85 3.26
C TYR A 45 24.29 21.38 3.34
N GLN A 46 23.69 22.08 2.37
CA GLN A 46 23.66 23.54 2.34
C GLN A 46 22.77 24.16 3.42
N ILE A 47 21.67 23.52 3.81
CA ILE A 47 20.76 24.04 4.85
C ILE A 47 21.08 23.57 6.27
N SER A 48 22.04 22.65 6.43
CA SER A 48 22.36 22.02 7.71
C SER A 48 22.73 23.06 8.78
N PRO A 49 22.19 22.95 10.01
CA PRO A 49 22.46 23.89 11.10
C PRO A 49 23.82 23.68 11.76
N PHE A 50 24.53 22.61 11.43
CA PHE A 50 25.84 22.31 12.00
C PHE A 50 26.93 23.11 11.30
N GLU A 51 27.46 24.12 12.00
CA GLU A 51 28.60 24.92 11.55
C GLU A 51 29.91 24.40 12.20
N GLY A 52 30.98 24.27 11.41
CA GLY A 52 32.34 24.00 11.92
C GLY A 52 32.83 22.54 11.91
N ASN A 53 31.95 21.52 11.81
CA ASN A 53 32.37 20.13 11.64
C ASN A 53 31.79 19.50 10.36
N ASP A 54 32.59 19.47 9.30
CA ASP A 54 32.19 18.96 7.98
C ASP A 54 31.79 17.48 8.00
N VAL A 55 32.37 16.67 8.90
CA VAL A 55 32.04 15.25 9.01
C VAL A 55 30.64 15.07 9.60
N VAL A 56 30.34 15.77 10.70
CA VAL A 56 29.01 15.72 11.34
C VAL A 56 27.96 16.29 10.38
N LYS A 57 28.28 17.36 9.68
CA LYS A 57 27.40 17.97 8.68
C LYS A 57 27.08 17.01 7.52
N ARG A 58 28.08 16.31 6.99
CA ARG A 58 27.91 15.31 5.92
C ARG A 58 27.11 14.10 6.39
N ILE A 59 27.39 13.60 7.60
CA ILE A 59 26.63 12.49 8.20
C ILE A 59 25.17 12.90 8.42
N TYR A 60 24.92 14.07 9.00
CA TYR A 60 23.57 14.54 9.23
C TYR A 60 22.78 14.68 7.92
N SER A 61 23.37 15.33 6.90
CA SER A 61 22.71 15.55 5.62
C SER A 61 22.41 14.24 4.86
N ILE A 62 23.29 13.24 4.90
CA ILE A 62 23.02 11.96 4.22
C ILE A 62 21.90 11.17 4.91
N PHE A 63 21.91 11.10 6.24
CA PHE A 63 20.83 10.44 6.99
C PHE A 63 19.49 11.13 6.76
N TYR A 64 19.51 12.46 6.70
CA TYR A 64 18.32 13.25 6.45
C TYR A 64 17.80 13.08 5.02
N ALA A 65 18.68 13.04 4.02
CA ALA A 65 18.34 12.78 2.61
C ALA A 65 17.69 11.41 2.43
N ILE A 66 18.32 10.36 2.96
CA ILE A 66 17.79 8.99 2.90
C ILE A 66 16.41 8.92 3.56
N SER A 67 16.27 9.52 4.75
CA SER A 67 15.02 9.50 5.50
C SER A 67 13.89 10.23 4.74
N PHE A 68 14.20 11.39 4.15
CA PHE A 68 13.27 12.17 3.34
C PHE A 68 12.82 11.42 2.09
N ASP A 69 13.75 10.87 1.30
CA ASP A 69 13.43 10.18 0.05
C ASP A 69 12.71 8.84 0.29
N LEU A 70 13.07 8.11 1.35
CA LEU A 70 12.30 6.94 1.78
C LEU A 70 10.88 7.31 2.21
N THR A 71 10.71 8.46 2.87
CA THR A 71 9.39 8.94 3.28
C THR A 71 8.53 9.24 2.06
N ILE A 72 9.07 9.95 1.06
CA ILE A 72 8.40 10.20 -0.23
C ILE A 72 8.04 8.87 -0.91
N LEU A 73 8.98 7.91 -0.93
CA LEU A 73 8.75 6.59 -1.53
C LEU A 73 7.62 5.84 -0.83
N VAL A 74 7.63 5.78 0.50
CA VAL A 74 6.59 5.11 1.31
C VAL A 74 5.24 5.77 1.09
N PHE A 75 5.16 7.10 1.07
CA PHE A 75 3.92 7.79 0.74
C PHE A 75 3.42 7.45 -0.65
N THR A 76 4.33 7.42 -1.62
CA THR A 76 3.98 7.06 -2.99
C THR A 76 3.44 5.64 -3.04
N ILE A 77 4.05 4.67 -2.35
CA ILE A 77 3.62 3.27 -2.34
C ILE A 77 2.31 3.06 -1.59
N HIS A 78 2.13 3.71 -0.45
CA HIS A 78 0.92 3.55 0.35
C HIS A 78 -0.28 4.29 -0.30
N TYR A 79 -0.02 5.41 -0.96
CA TYR A 79 -1.01 6.24 -1.65
C TYR A 79 -1.10 5.97 -3.17
N ILE A 80 -0.40 4.94 -3.67
CA ILE A 80 -0.27 4.58 -5.10
C ILE A 80 -1.61 4.30 -5.77
N LYS A 81 -2.66 3.99 -5.00
CA LYS A 81 -4.00 3.80 -5.56
C LYS A 81 -4.70 5.09 -5.99
N LYS A 82 -4.21 6.28 -5.62
CA LYS A 82 -4.92 7.53 -5.96
C LYS A 82 -4.12 8.58 -6.73
N LYS A 83 -2.81 8.81 -6.49
CA LYS A 83 -2.08 9.92 -7.19
C LYS A 83 -0.55 9.73 -7.31
N PRO A 84 -0.02 9.05 -8.35
CA PRO A 84 1.44 9.02 -8.62
C PRO A 84 2.03 10.42 -8.91
N GLN A 85 1.18 11.40 -9.20
CA GLN A 85 1.51 12.81 -9.43
C GLN A 85 2.25 13.46 -8.25
N LEU A 86 2.02 13.00 -7.01
CA LEU A 86 2.68 13.58 -5.83
C LEU A 86 4.19 13.29 -5.83
N TYR A 87 4.58 12.05 -6.17
CA TYR A 87 5.99 11.69 -6.31
C TYR A 87 6.69 12.54 -7.36
N ALA A 88 6.08 12.64 -8.54
CA ALA A 88 6.61 13.44 -9.64
C ALA A 88 6.74 14.92 -9.25
N CYS A 89 5.77 15.47 -8.50
CA CYS A 89 5.81 16.84 -8.02
C CYS A 89 6.97 17.07 -7.04
N PHE A 90 7.13 16.20 -6.02
CA PHE A 90 8.23 16.32 -5.07
C PHE A 90 9.59 16.14 -5.73
N ALA A 91 9.73 15.13 -6.60
CA ALA A 91 10.95 14.91 -7.37
C ALA A 91 11.27 16.10 -8.27
N PHE A 92 10.26 16.68 -8.94
CA PHE A 92 10.44 17.86 -9.76
C PHE A 92 10.91 19.06 -8.93
N ILE A 93 10.29 19.34 -7.78
CA ILE A 93 10.69 20.45 -6.91
C ILE A 93 12.12 20.28 -6.41
N ILE A 94 12.52 19.08 -5.96
CA ILE A 94 13.89 18.82 -5.52
C ILE A 94 14.89 19.03 -6.66
N ASN A 95 14.62 18.50 -7.86
CA ASN A 95 15.49 18.71 -9.01
C ASN A 95 15.55 20.18 -9.43
N LEU A 96 14.43 20.90 -9.36
CA LEU A 96 14.35 22.32 -9.65
C LEU A 96 15.22 23.14 -8.68
N LEU A 97 15.15 22.82 -7.39
CA LEU A 97 15.97 23.47 -6.36
C LEU A 97 17.45 23.14 -6.49
N TYR A 98 17.77 21.89 -6.84
CA TYR A 98 19.13 21.43 -7.03
C TYR A 98 19.80 22.08 -8.25
N PHE A 99 19.15 22.03 -9.42
CA PHE A 99 19.73 22.55 -10.65
C PHE A 99 19.66 24.08 -10.77
N ASN A 100 18.72 24.72 -10.07
CA ASN A 100 18.46 26.17 -10.15
C ASN A 100 18.53 26.70 -11.60
N PRO A 101 17.65 26.21 -12.51
CA PRO A 101 17.76 26.52 -13.94
C PRO A 101 17.56 28.00 -14.27
N PHE A 102 17.03 28.78 -13.31
CA PHE A 102 16.74 30.19 -13.48
C PHE A 102 18.01 31.04 -13.50
N GLY A 103 19.10 30.62 -12.85
CA GLY A 103 20.40 31.32 -12.86
C GLY A 103 20.41 32.73 -12.22
N PHE A 104 19.27 33.40 -12.15
CA PHE A 104 19.08 34.72 -11.54
C PHE A 104 18.66 34.66 -10.07
N ILE A 105 18.32 33.47 -9.54
CA ILE A 105 17.90 33.31 -8.14
C ILE A 105 19.15 33.16 -7.27
N PRO A 106 19.41 34.10 -6.34
CA PRO A 106 20.52 33.99 -5.39
C PRO A 106 20.39 32.75 -4.49
N SER A 107 21.53 32.17 -4.11
CA SER A 107 21.61 30.95 -3.28
C SER A 107 20.87 31.04 -1.95
N HIS A 108 20.85 32.21 -1.31
CA HIS A 108 20.16 32.39 -0.02
C HIS A 108 18.63 32.24 -0.13
N TYR A 109 18.03 32.59 -1.26
CA TYR A 109 16.60 32.35 -1.49
C TYR A 109 16.30 30.86 -1.70
N ILE A 110 17.21 30.12 -2.34
CA ILE A 110 17.08 28.67 -2.53
C ILE A 110 17.14 27.97 -1.17
N VAL A 111 18.07 28.36 -0.32
CA VAL A 111 18.19 27.87 1.07
C VAL A 111 16.91 28.18 1.85
N GLY A 112 16.41 29.41 1.78
CA GLY A 112 15.17 29.81 2.44
C GLY A 112 13.96 29.01 1.96
N PHE A 113 13.80 28.87 0.64
CA PHE A 113 12.72 28.10 0.06
C PHE A 113 12.80 26.62 0.42
N THR A 114 14.00 26.04 0.38
CA THR A 114 14.23 24.63 0.76
C THR A 114 13.81 24.38 2.21
N LYS A 115 14.10 25.31 3.13
CA LYS A 115 13.66 25.22 4.54
C LYS A 115 12.13 25.26 4.67
N VAL A 116 11.46 26.17 3.97
CA VAL A 116 9.99 26.29 4.00
C VAL A 116 9.33 25.05 3.39
N PHE A 117 9.82 24.62 2.24
CA PHE A 117 9.37 23.40 1.57
C PHE A 117 9.53 22.18 2.48
N LEU A 118 10.69 22.04 3.11
CA LEU A 118 10.96 20.94 4.04
C LEU A 118 10.02 20.95 5.24
N ALA A 119 9.75 22.11 5.84
CA ALA A 119 8.76 22.24 6.91
C ALA A 119 7.36 21.80 6.46
N GLY A 120 6.96 22.20 5.25
CA GLY A 120 5.69 21.78 4.64
C GLY A 120 5.62 20.26 4.41
N VAL A 121 6.70 19.65 3.89
CA VAL A 121 6.76 18.20 3.70
C VAL A 121 6.68 17.49 5.05
N LEU A 122 7.45 17.89 6.07
CA LEU A 122 7.39 17.28 7.40
C LEU A 122 5.99 17.37 8.04
N ALA A 123 5.30 18.49 7.88
CA ALA A 123 3.93 18.64 8.37
C ALA A 123 2.96 17.70 7.62
N PHE A 124 3.09 17.64 6.29
CA PHE A 124 2.27 16.77 5.45
C PHE A 124 2.51 15.28 5.74
N THR A 125 3.76 14.88 5.96
CA THR A 125 4.11 13.50 6.29
C THR A 125 3.54 13.12 7.66
N GLY A 126 3.68 14.00 8.67
CA GLY A 126 3.07 13.81 9.99
C GLY A 126 1.54 13.65 9.93
N TYR A 127 0.86 14.53 9.18
CA TYR A 127 -0.58 14.44 8.95
C TYR A 127 -0.97 13.10 8.30
N SER A 128 -0.26 12.71 7.24
CA SER A 128 -0.56 11.50 6.48
C SER A 128 -0.36 10.24 7.31
N TYR A 129 0.66 10.19 8.18
CA TYR A 129 0.82 9.08 9.13
C TYR A 129 -0.29 9.04 10.18
N ALA A 130 -0.74 10.19 10.68
CA ALA A 130 -1.86 10.26 11.61
C ALA A 130 -3.17 9.76 10.96
N GLU A 131 -3.43 10.15 9.70
CA GLU A 131 -4.59 9.69 8.94
C GLU A 131 -4.57 8.17 8.74
N LEU A 132 -3.43 7.60 8.33
CA LEU A 132 -3.25 6.16 8.19
C LEU A 132 -3.48 5.40 9.49
N PHE A 133 -3.01 5.94 10.61
CA PHE A 133 -3.23 5.35 11.93
C PHE A 133 -4.72 5.35 12.31
N VAL A 134 -5.42 6.47 12.09
CA VAL A 134 -6.86 6.58 12.35
C VAL A 134 -7.67 5.61 11.50
N GLU A 135 -7.34 5.51 10.21
CA GLU A 135 -7.97 4.56 9.29
C GLU A 135 -7.77 3.11 9.78
N LYS A 136 -6.55 2.75 10.17
CA LYS A 136 -6.24 1.40 10.67
C LYS A 136 -6.98 1.07 11.96
N VAL A 137 -7.09 2.02 12.90
CA VAL A 137 -7.87 1.84 14.13
C VAL A 137 -9.36 1.65 13.82
N ALA A 138 -9.91 2.40 12.85
CA ALA A 138 -11.30 2.27 12.44
C ALA A 138 -11.59 0.91 11.77
N GLU A 139 -10.70 0.42 10.91
CA GLU A 139 -10.78 -0.92 10.31
C GLU A 139 -10.78 -2.01 11.39
N ASN A 140 -9.86 -1.94 12.34
CA ASN A 140 -9.76 -2.92 13.43
C ASN A 140 -11.05 -2.93 14.29
N LYS A 141 -11.63 -1.76 14.60
CA LYS A 141 -12.92 -1.67 15.30
C LYS A 141 -14.06 -2.34 14.50
N LYS A 142 -14.13 -2.14 13.18
CA LYS A 142 -15.13 -2.79 12.32
C LYS A 142 -14.94 -4.30 12.25
N SER A 143 -13.70 -4.77 12.15
CA SER A 143 -13.36 -6.20 12.14
C SER A 143 -13.75 -6.88 13.46
N THR A 144 -13.42 -6.26 14.61
CA THR A 144 -13.81 -6.76 15.93
C THR A 144 -15.32 -6.81 16.09
N LYS A 145 -16.05 -5.77 15.66
CA LYS A 145 -17.53 -5.78 15.65
C LYS A 145 -18.11 -6.91 14.79
N LYS A 146 -17.57 -7.14 13.58
CA LYS A 146 -18.03 -8.27 12.73
C LYS A 146 -17.76 -9.62 13.41
N ARG A 147 -16.60 -9.79 14.06
CA ARG A 147 -16.22 -11.03 14.74
C ARG A 147 -17.07 -11.28 15.99
N THR A 148 -17.40 -10.25 16.78
CA THR A 148 -18.28 -10.39 17.95
C THR A 148 -19.71 -10.70 17.54
N VAL A 149 -20.23 -10.07 16.48
CA VAL A 149 -21.56 -10.40 15.93
C VAL A 149 -21.61 -11.83 15.42
N TYR A 150 -20.62 -12.29 14.66
CA TYR A 150 -20.55 -13.67 14.19
C TYR A 150 -20.50 -14.68 15.34
N ASN A 151 -19.68 -14.41 16.36
CA ASN A 151 -19.59 -15.27 17.55
C ASN A 151 -20.87 -15.26 18.39
N ALA A 152 -21.56 -14.12 18.53
CA ALA A 152 -22.83 -14.04 19.25
C ALA A 152 -23.95 -14.81 18.53
N VAL A 153 -24.02 -14.72 17.20
CA VAL A 153 -24.96 -15.48 16.39
C VAL A 153 -24.66 -16.98 16.44
N ASN A 154 -23.39 -17.39 16.35
CA ASN A 154 -23.03 -18.81 16.46
C ASN A 154 -23.19 -19.37 17.88
N LYS A 155 -23.07 -18.56 18.93
CA LYS A 155 -23.28 -19.01 20.31
C LYS A 155 -24.76 -19.32 20.60
N GLN A 156 -25.69 -18.80 19.80
CA GLN A 156 -27.11 -19.16 19.86
C GLN A 156 -27.48 -20.39 19.01
N ILE A 157 -26.52 -20.96 18.26
CA ILE A 157 -26.67 -22.22 17.50
C ILE A 157 -25.71 -23.26 18.09
N VAL A 158 -25.76 -23.44 19.42
CA VAL A 158 -25.27 -24.68 20.04
C VAL A 158 -26.48 -25.27 20.74
N PRO A 159 -27.24 -26.17 20.09
CA PRO A 159 -28.07 -27.07 20.86
C PRO A 159 -27.11 -27.96 21.64
N GLU A 160 -27.12 -27.84 22.96
CA GLU A 160 -26.75 -28.97 23.81
C GLU A 160 -27.50 -30.18 23.28
N ARG A 161 -26.77 -31.23 22.88
CA ARG A 161 -27.23 -32.60 23.12
C ARG A 161 -26.07 -33.58 23.04
N LYS A 162 -25.85 -34.21 24.20
CA LYS A 162 -25.15 -35.48 24.39
C LYS A 162 -25.79 -36.59 23.55
N HIS A 163 -25.00 -37.66 23.40
CA HIS A 163 -25.33 -39.03 22.97
C HIS A 163 -25.04 -39.43 21.51
N GLU A 164 -23.99 -40.24 21.42
CA GLU A 164 -23.85 -41.50 20.69
C GLU A 164 -24.93 -41.90 19.67
N LYS A 165 -24.41 -42.28 18.49
CA LYS A 165 -24.78 -43.41 17.62
C LYS A 165 -26.25 -43.51 17.14
N GLU A 166 -26.32 -43.60 15.81
CA GLU A 166 -27.17 -44.51 15.01
C GLU A 166 -28.01 -43.79 13.94
N SER A 167 -27.81 -44.27 12.72
CA SER A 167 -28.27 -43.72 11.44
C SER A 167 -29.77 -43.94 11.23
N VAL A 168 -30.58 -42.89 11.34
CA VAL A 168 -31.96 -42.84 10.81
C VAL A 168 -32.22 -41.43 10.24
N GLY A 169 -32.84 -41.35 9.06
CA GLY A 169 -32.94 -40.16 8.21
C GLY A 169 -33.32 -38.85 8.95
N ALA A 170 -32.48 -37.82 8.79
CA ALA A 170 -32.50 -36.61 9.59
C ALA A 170 -33.61 -35.58 9.25
N PHE A 171 -34.39 -35.78 8.17
CA PHE A 171 -35.38 -34.79 7.71
C PHE A 171 -36.69 -35.47 7.29
N GLN A 172 -37.80 -35.18 7.96
CA GLN A 172 -39.10 -35.81 7.71
C GLN A 172 -40.13 -34.79 7.19
N CYS A 173 -40.94 -35.16 6.21
CA CYS A 173 -42.02 -34.32 5.69
C CYS A 173 -43.24 -34.34 6.64
N SER A 174 -43.78 -33.17 7.00
CA SER A 174 -44.95 -33.06 7.88
C SER A 174 -46.27 -33.47 7.23
N SER A 175 -46.35 -33.49 5.89
CA SER A 175 -47.60 -33.80 5.17
C SER A 175 -47.76 -35.29 4.84
N CYS A 176 -46.66 -36.03 4.69
CA CYS A 176 -46.70 -37.45 4.30
C CYS A 176 -45.73 -38.35 5.09
N GLU A 177 -45.09 -37.80 6.12
CA GLU A 177 -44.21 -38.50 7.07
C GLU A 177 -43.00 -39.23 6.45
N ARG A 178 -42.67 -38.98 5.18
CA ARG A 178 -41.49 -39.57 4.53
C ARG A 178 -40.19 -38.94 5.05
N SER A 179 -39.18 -39.78 5.30
CA SER A 179 -37.84 -39.37 5.75
C SER A 179 -36.84 -39.26 4.60
N PHE A 180 -35.95 -38.28 4.71
CA PHE A 180 -34.95 -37.91 3.71
C PHE A 180 -33.58 -37.77 4.35
N GLN A 181 -32.54 -38.11 3.58
CA GLN A 181 -31.15 -38.01 4.02
C GLN A 181 -30.56 -36.59 3.89
N SER A 182 -31.27 -35.66 3.24
CA SER A 182 -30.82 -34.26 3.12
C SER A 182 -32.00 -33.27 3.04
N ILE A 183 -31.78 -32.04 3.53
CA ILE A 183 -32.72 -30.91 3.41
C ILE A 183 -33.04 -30.60 1.94
N LYS A 184 -32.08 -30.77 1.03
CA LYS A 184 -32.29 -30.47 -0.40
C LYS A 184 -33.31 -31.42 -1.03
N ALA A 185 -33.32 -32.69 -0.61
CA ALA A 185 -34.32 -33.67 -1.04
C ALA A 185 -35.71 -33.36 -0.44
N LEU A 186 -35.77 -32.99 0.84
CA LEU A 186 -37.03 -32.57 1.49
C LEU A 186 -37.62 -31.32 0.81
N ASN A 187 -36.81 -30.30 0.54
CA ASN A 187 -37.27 -29.08 -0.12
C ASN A 187 -37.74 -29.30 -1.57
N GLY A 188 -37.13 -30.26 -2.28
CA GLY A 188 -37.61 -30.68 -3.60
C GLY A 188 -38.96 -31.38 -3.52
N HIS A 189 -39.12 -32.25 -2.52
CA HIS A 189 -40.36 -32.98 -2.26
C HIS A 189 -41.52 -32.05 -1.84
N MET A 190 -41.26 -31.06 -0.98
CA MET A 190 -42.27 -30.09 -0.55
C MET A 190 -42.81 -29.18 -1.66
N LYS A 191 -42.14 -29.08 -2.81
CA LYS A 191 -42.65 -28.32 -3.96
C LYS A 191 -43.73 -29.06 -4.75
N VAL A 192 -43.84 -30.37 -4.56
CA VAL A 192 -44.79 -31.23 -5.27
C VAL A 192 -46.06 -31.44 -4.44
N HIS A 193 -46.01 -31.13 -3.14
CA HIS A 193 -47.18 -30.96 -2.29
C HIS A 193 -47.82 -29.59 -2.53
#